data_AF-A0A1B6EH72-F1
#
_entry.id   AF-A0A1B6EH72-F1
#
_cell.length_a   1.000
_cell.length_b   1.000
_cell.length_c   1.000
_cell.angle_alpha   90.00
_cell.angle_beta   90.00
_cell.angle_gamma   90.00
#
_symmetry.space_group_name_H-M   'P 1'
#
loop_
_entity.id
_entity.type
_entity.pdbx_description
1 polymer ?
#
loop_
_entity_poly.entity_id
_entity_poly.type
_entity_poly.pdbx_seq_one_letter_code
_entity_poly.pdbx_strand_id
1 'polypeptide(L)'
;MMVANIIANQTANGVEEDWQLPLAFLKKHHTEPIEGVNAIAQTWRMKERMKTVSVALVLCLNVGVDPPDIVKTQPCARLECWIDPLSIGPHKAMEVIGANLQKQYERWQPRARYKQSLDPTGEEVRKLCTSLRRNAKEERVLFHYNGHGVPKPTANGELWVFNKMYTQYIPLSVYDLQTWMGAPSIYVYDCSNAGIIIDLFKQFADQHEKEYEQQSANSRITPPTFKNCIQLAACSADQILPMNPDLPADIFTSCLTTPIKIALRWFVMQNMSRLENKITLDLIDKIPGQINDRRTMLGELNWIFTAITDTIAWNTLPRDLFQKLFRQDLLVASLFRNFLLAERIMRSYDCAPVSSPKLPPTYQHPMWQAWDLALDLSLSQLPAVLQSEDSFRHSPFFEEQLTAFQVWLHLGSEKRNPPEQLPIVLQVLLSQVHRLRALELLGKFLDLGPWAVNLALSVGIFPYVLKLLQSSANDLRPLLVFIWAKILAVDKTCQADLVRDGGHKYFLSILQDTTIPSEHRTMAAFVLACIVHNYLAGQEAALQGSLVSICLEQLNDPNPMLRQWLAICLGRLW
;
A
#
# COMPACT_ATOMS: atom_id res chain seq x y z
N MET A 1 70.40 20.67 -24.93
CA MET A 1 70.84 19.34 -25.41
C MET A 1 71.53 18.57 -24.28
N MET A 2 70.90 18.51 -23.09
CA MET A 2 71.56 18.13 -21.83
C MET A 2 70.61 17.33 -20.91
N VAL A 3 69.72 16.52 -21.50
CA VAL A 3 68.74 15.69 -20.76
C VAL A 3 69.00 14.18 -20.94
N ALA A 4 69.90 13.80 -21.86
CA ALA A 4 70.18 12.39 -22.13
C ALA A 4 71.16 11.72 -21.14
N ASN A 5 71.85 12.48 -20.27
CA ASN A 5 72.93 11.95 -19.43
C ASN A 5 72.57 11.71 -17.95
N ILE A 6 71.31 11.87 -17.53
CA ILE A 6 70.90 11.61 -16.14
C ILE A 6 70.32 10.20 -15.95
N ILE A 7 69.96 9.49 -17.02
CA ILE A 7 69.29 8.18 -16.92
C ILE A 7 70.30 7.01 -16.76
N ALA A 8 71.59 7.22 -17.07
CA ALA A 8 72.57 6.11 -17.13
C ALA A 8 73.19 5.69 -15.79
N ASN A 9 72.91 6.37 -14.67
CA ASN A 9 73.60 6.12 -13.38
C ASN A 9 72.71 5.56 -12.25
N GLN A 10 71.56 4.95 -12.56
CA GLN A 10 70.70 4.27 -11.57
C GLN A 10 70.50 2.76 -11.85
N THR A 11 71.37 2.10 -12.61
CA THR A 11 71.34 0.63 -12.77
C THR A 11 72.10 -0.07 -11.64
N ALA A 12 71.80 0.28 -10.40
CA ALA A 12 72.30 -0.41 -9.20
C ALA A 12 71.32 -0.20 -8.04
N ASN A 13 70.08 -0.69 -8.18
CA ASN A 13 69.19 -1.15 -7.10
C ASN A 13 67.88 -1.60 -7.74
N GLY A 14 67.48 -2.85 -7.50
CA GLY A 14 66.17 -3.47 -7.76
C GLY A 14 65.37 -2.97 -8.97
N VAL A 15 65.24 -3.79 -10.01
CA VAL A 15 64.24 -3.56 -11.06
C VAL A 15 62.87 -3.58 -10.38
N GLU A 16 62.29 -2.41 -10.08
CA GLU A 16 60.89 -2.30 -9.69
C GLU A 16 60.06 -2.87 -10.85
N GLU A 17 59.30 -3.91 -10.57
CA GLU A 17 58.46 -4.58 -11.57
C GLU A 17 57.41 -3.57 -12.10
N ASP A 18 57.15 -3.53 -13.41
CA ASP A 18 56.30 -2.52 -14.06
C ASP A 18 54.94 -2.28 -13.36
N TRP A 19 54.37 -3.29 -12.70
CA TRP A 19 53.12 -3.20 -11.94
C TRP A 19 53.19 -2.37 -10.64
N GLN A 20 54.39 -2.00 -10.18
CA GLN A 20 54.65 -1.20 -8.97
C GLN A 20 54.78 0.28 -9.31
N LEU A 21 54.96 0.62 -10.58
CA LEU A 21 55.07 2.00 -11.02
C LEU A 21 53.72 2.72 -10.87
N PRO A 22 53.67 3.86 -10.16
CA PRO A 22 52.43 4.59 -9.93
C PRO A 22 51.90 5.19 -11.24
N LEU A 23 50.64 4.91 -11.55
CA LEU A 23 49.98 5.47 -12.72
C LEU A 23 49.60 6.94 -12.50
N ALA A 24 50.33 7.84 -13.16
CA ALA A 24 50.04 9.28 -13.13
C ALA A 24 48.85 9.64 -14.06
N PHE A 25 48.06 10.65 -13.66
CA PHE A 25 46.96 11.21 -14.47
C PHE A 25 45.84 10.23 -14.90
N LEU A 26 45.66 9.11 -14.19
CA LEU A 26 44.59 8.13 -14.45
C LEU A 26 43.45 8.14 -13.42
N LYS A 27 43.41 9.13 -12.53
CA LYS A 27 42.25 9.32 -11.62
C LYS A 27 41.02 9.83 -12.39
N LYS A 28 39.82 9.58 -11.87
CA LYS A 28 38.54 9.95 -12.51
C LYS A 28 38.46 11.41 -12.98
N HIS A 29 38.96 12.37 -12.20
CA HIS A 29 38.96 13.79 -12.59
C HIS A 29 39.88 14.14 -13.77
N HIS A 30 40.74 13.22 -14.21
CA HIS A 30 41.54 13.36 -15.43
C HIS A 30 40.89 12.67 -16.63
N THR A 31 40.23 11.53 -16.40
CA THR A 31 39.71 10.65 -17.47
C THR A 31 38.25 10.91 -17.82
N GLU A 32 37.48 11.48 -16.90
CA GLU A 32 36.05 11.76 -17.04
C GLU A 32 35.82 13.29 -17.05
N PRO A 33 34.82 13.79 -17.79
CA PRO A 33 34.45 15.21 -17.72
C PRO A 33 33.97 15.59 -16.31
N ILE A 34 34.39 16.76 -15.83
CA ILE A 34 33.97 17.29 -14.52
C ILE A 34 32.61 17.96 -14.68
N GLU A 35 31.55 17.14 -14.67
CA GLU A 35 30.17 17.59 -14.78
C GLU A 35 29.25 16.89 -13.78
N GLY A 36 28.15 17.54 -13.43
CA GLY A 36 27.12 16.95 -12.59
C GLY A 36 26.30 15.94 -13.39
N VAL A 37 26.03 14.78 -12.81
CA VAL A 37 25.13 13.80 -13.43
C VAL A 37 23.71 14.35 -13.49
N ASN A 38 23.10 14.35 -14.69
CA ASN A 38 21.68 14.61 -14.88
C ASN A 38 20.85 13.43 -14.36
N ALA A 39 20.68 13.35 -13.04
CA ALA A 39 19.78 12.37 -12.43
C ALA A 39 18.33 12.75 -12.77
N ILE A 40 17.66 11.91 -13.56
CA ILE A 40 16.23 12.06 -13.86
C ILE A 40 15.46 11.74 -12.57
N ALA A 41 14.98 12.78 -11.89
CA ALA A 41 14.06 12.62 -10.77
C ALA A 41 12.74 12.03 -11.31
N GLN A 42 12.46 10.77 -10.99
CA GLN A 42 11.19 10.14 -11.38
C GLN A 42 10.01 10.68 -10.57
N THR A 43 8.81 10.56 -11.13
CA THR A 43 7.52 10.92 -10.51
C THR A 43 7.10 9.90 -9.46
N TRP A 44 7.90 9.73 -8.39
CA TRP A 44 7.52 8.88 -7.25
C TRP A 44 6.70 9.65 -6.20
N ARG A 45 6.86 10.98 -6.15
CA ARG A 45 6.09 11.84 -5.25
C ARG A 45 4.63 11.83 -5.65
N MET A 46 3.79 11.54 -4.67
CA MET A 46 2.36 11.59 -4.82
C MET A 46 1.91 13.04 -5.01
N LYS A 47 1.38 13.38 -6.19
CA LYS A 47 0.96 14.75 -6.52
C LYS A 47 -0.16 15.25 -5.60
N GLU A 48 -1.12 14.38 -5.29
CA GLU A 48 -2.25 14.69 -4.40
C GLU A 48 -2.47 13.54 -3.42
N ARG A 49 -2.49 13.86 -2.12
CA ARG A 49 -3.00 12.95 -1.08
C ARG A 49 -4.51 13.14 -1.02
N MET A 50 -5.24 12.05 -1.18
CA MET A 50 -6.70 12.04 -1.14
C MET A 50 -7.16 11.21 0.05
N LYS A 51 -8.26 11.62 0.68
CA LYS A 51 -8.79 10.90 1.82
C LYS A 51 -10.27 10.61 1.66
N THR A 52 -10.66 9.39 1.98
CA THR A 52 -12.08 9.07 2.16
C THR A 52 -12.53 9.57 3.52
N VAL A 53 -13.40 10.58 3.54
CA VAL A 53 -13.85 11.26 4.77
C VAL A 53 -15.28 10.90 5.16
N SER A 54 -16.05 10.32 4.25
CA SER A 54 -17.46 9.99 4.42
C SER A 54 -17.78 8.64 3.79
N VAL A 55 -18.63 7.85 4.44
CA VAL A 55 -19.05 6.52 4.00
C VAL A 55 -20.58 6.40 4.12
N ALA A 56 -21.25 6.13 3.01
CA ALA A 56 -22.65 5.72 2.95
C ALA A 56 -22.74 4.20 2.91
N LEU A 57 -23.50 3.62 3.85
CA LEU A 57 -23.82 2.19 3.89
C LEU A 57 -25.30 2.03 3.58
N VAL A 58 -25.62 1.65 2.34
CA VAL A 58 -26.98 1.45 1.84
C VAL A 58 -27.24 -0.06 1.78
N LEU A 59 -28.09 -0.55 2.68
CA LEU A 59 -28.40 -1.96 2.82
C LEU A 59 -29.85 -2.19 2.40
N CYS A 60 -30.07 -2.97 1.35
CA CYS A 60 -31.39 -3.34 0.86
C CYS A 60 -31.56 -4.87 0.97
N LEU A 61 -32.00 -5.33 2.14
CA LEU A 61 -32.00 -6.75 2.52
C LEU A 61 -33.40 -7.32 2.74
N ASN A 62 -34.38 -6.52 3.16
CA ASN A 62 -35.76 -6.95 3.44
C ASN A 62 -35.84 -8.32 4.14
N VAL A 63 -35.20 -8.42 5.31
CA VAL A 63 -34.90 -9.69 5.98
C VAL A 63 -36.15 -10.57 6.10
N GLY A 64 -36.07 -11.78 5.52
CA GLY A 64 -37.14 -12.77 5.53
C GLY A 64 -38.00 -12.81 4.27
N VAL A 65 -37.82 -11.88 3.34
CA VAL A 65 -38.51 -11.85 2.04
C VAL A 65 -37.49 -11.91 0.91
N ASP A 66 -37.54 -13.00 0.14
CA ASP A 66 -36.64 -13.19 -1.00
C ASP A 66 -37.11 -12.40 -2.24
N PRO A 67 -36.19 -11.82 -3.02
CA PRO A 67 -36.55 -11.13 -4.25
C PRO A 67 -37.03 -12.12 -5.33
N PRO A 68 -37.92 -11.69 -6.25
CA PRO A 68 -38.62 -12.58 -7.18
C PRO A 68 -37.74 -13.23 -8.26
N ASP A 69 -36.55 -12.69 -8.53
CA ASP A 69 -35.67 -13.08 -9.63
C ASP A 69 -34.46 -13.93 -9.19
N ILE A 70 -34.36 -14.25 -7.90
CA ILE A 70 -33.32 -15.11 -7.33
C ILE A 70 -33.97 -16.30 -6.63
N VAL A 71 -33.81 -17.49 -7.21
CA VAL A 71 -34.27 -18.74 -6.60
C VAL A 71 -33.20 -19.23 -5.63
N LYS A 72 -33.45 -19.16 -4.32
CA LYS A 72 -32.53 -19.66 -3.29
C LYS A 72 -32.63 -21.18 -3.15
N THR A 73 -31.47 -21.84 -3.02
CA THR A 73 -31.38 -23.26 -2.70
C THR A 73 -31.76 -23.53 -1.23
N GLN A 74 -32.05 -24.80 -0.88
CA GLN A 74 -32.17 -25.23 0.51
C GLN A 74 -31.21 -26.39 0.77
N PRO A 75 -30.18 -26.23 1.63
CA PRO A 75 -29.77 -25.01 2.34
C PRO A 75 -29.14 -23.94 1.41
N CYS A 76 -29.03 -22.70 1.89
CA CYS A 76 -28.40 -21.56 1.18
C CYS A 76 -27.47 -20.76 2.10
N ALA A 77 -26.57 -19.98 1.49
CA ALA A 77 -25.79 -18.94 2.16
C ALA A 77 -26.74 -17.91 2.80
N ARG A 78 -26.57 -17.64 4.09
CA ARG A 78 -27.46 -16.77 4.87
C ARG A 78 -26.76 -15.74 5.73
N LEU A 79 -25.50 -15.96 6.10
CA LEU A 79 -24.81 -15.06 6.99
C LEU A 79 -24.57 -13.73 6.29
N GLU A 80 -24.99 -12.64 6.93
CA GLU A 80 -24.81 -11.27 6.48
C GLU A 80 -24.03 -10.53 7.56
N CYS A 81 -22.88 -9.96 7.21
CA CYS A 81 -21.97 -9.31 8.15
C CYS A 81 -21.65 -10.19 9.39
N TRP A 82 -21.51 -11.49 9.13
CA TRP A 82 -21.25 -12.56 10.11
C TRP A 82 -22.39 -12.79 11.13
N ILE A 83 -23.62 -12.44 10.79
CA ILE A 83 -24.83 -12.70 11.58
C ILE A 83 -25.80 -13.52 10.75
N ASP A 84 -26.48 -14.48 11.37
CA ASP A 84 -27.65 -15.11 10.76
C ASP A 84 -28.87 -14.19 10.95
N PRO A 85 -29.40 -13.55 9.88
CA PRO A 85 -30.50 -12.61 9.98
C PRO A 85 -31.80 -13.26 10.46
N LEU A 86 -31.95 -14.58 10.30
CA LEU A 86 -33.14 -15.33 10.71
C LEU A 86 -33.10 -15.77 12.18
N SER A 87 -31.92 -15.71 12.82
CA SER A 87 -31.75 -16.04 14.24
C SER A 87 -32.29 -14.95 15.18
N ILE A 88 -32.58 -13.76 14.67
CA ILE A 88 -33.05 -12.59 15.41
C ILE A 88 -34.25 -11.99 14.65
N GLY A 89 -35.13 -11.24 15.32
CA GLY A 89 -36.24 -10.55 14.64
C GLY A 89 -35.76 -9.62 13.51
N PRO A 90 -36.46 -9.53 12.36
CA PRO A 90 -35.99 -8.84 11.15
C PRO A 90 -35.48 -7.41 11.35
N HIS A 91 -36.24 -6.59 12.09
CA HIS A 91 -35.85 -5.19 12.37
C HIS A 91 -34.53 -5.10 13.16
N LYS A 92 -34.39 -5.95 14.18
CA LYS A 92 -33.17 -5.99 14.99
C LYS A 92 -32.02 -6.60 14.21
N ALA A 93 -32.26 -7.59 13.35
CA ALA A 93 -31.24 -8.13 12.45
C ALA A 93 -30.65 -7.01 11.55
N MET A 94 -31.49 -6.18 10.93
CA MET A 94 -31.06 -5.05 10.10
C MET A 94 -30.16 -4.07 10.86
N GLU A 95 -30.56 -3.66 12.06
CA GLU A 95 -29.77 -2.75 12.89
C GLU A 95 -28.40 -3.32 13.25
N VAL A 96 -28.35 -4.60 13.62
CA VAL A 96 -27.09 -5.25 14.01
C VAL A 96 -26.19 -5.48 12.79
N ILE A 97 -26.75 -5.86 11.63
CA ILE A 97 -26.00 -5.99 10.37
C ILE A 97 -25.40 -4.63 9.98
N GLY A 98 -26.19 -3.56 9.99
CA GLY A 98 -25.71 -2.19 9.73
C GLY A 98 -24.60 -1.75 10.68
N ALA A 99 -24.78 -1.97 11.99
CA ALA A 99 -23.78 -1.65 13.00
C ALA A 99 -22.48 -2.47 12.83
N ASN A 100 -22.60 -3.76 12.48
CA ASN A 100 -21.44 -4.61 12.22
C ASN A 100 -20.69 -4.17 10.97
N LEU A 101 -21.38 -3.89 9.86
CA LEU A 101 -20.75 -3.41 8.64
C LEU A 101 -19.98 -2.11 8.88
N GLN A 102 -20.59 -1.17 9.62
CA GLN A 102 -19.92 0.06 10.01
C GLN A 102 -18.64 -0.24 10.80
N LYS A 103 -18.71 -1.07 11.84
CA LYS A 103 -17.53 -1.47 12.63
C LYS A 103 -16.44 -2.14 11.78
N GLN A 104 -16.82 -2.92 10.78
CA GLN A 104 -15.85 -3.55 9.87
C GLN A 104 -15.12 -2.50 9.03
N TYR A 105 -15.82 -1.50 8.48
CA TYR A 105 -15.19 -0.41 7.75
C TYR A 105 -14.37 0.54 8.65
N GLU A 106 -14.81 0.79 9.88
CA GLU A 106 -14.12 1.64 10.86
C GLU A 106 -12.72 1.10 11.19
N ARG A 107 -12.49 -0.20 11.06
CA ARG A 107 -11.15 -0.80 11.20
C ARG A 107 -10.16 -0.27 10.15
N TRP A 108 -10.64 0.02 8.94
CA TRP A 108 -9.81 0.53 7.84
C TRP A 108 -9.71 2.06 7.84
N GLN A 109 -10.79 2.76 8.21
CA GLN A 109 -10.83 4.23 8.27
C GLN A 109 -11.61 4.74 9.50
N PRO A 110 -11.01 4.71 10.70
CA PRO A 110 -11.72 5.06 11.94
C PRO A 110 -12.12 6.54 12.04
N ARG A 111 -11.55 7.41 11.21
CA ARG A 111 -11.79 8.86 11.25
C ARG A 111 -12.79 9.35 10.20
N ALA A 112 -13.42 8.45 9.43
CA ALA A 112 -14.47 8.83 8.49
C ALA A 112 -15.83 8.98 9.19
N ARG A 113 -16.73 9.74 8.56
CA ARG A 113 -18.12 9.86 8.98
C ARG A 113 -18.96 8.77 8.31
N TYR A 114 -19.51 7.88 9.12
CA TYR A 114 -20.36 6.80 8.66
C TYR A 114 -21.84 7.18 8.75
N LYS A 115 -22.61 6.85 7.71
CA LYS A 115 -24.07 6.98 7.70
C LYS A 115 -24.68 5.71 7.13
N GLN A 116 -25.56 5.10 7.90
CA GLN A 116 -26.30 3.91 7.53
C GLN A 116 -27.68 4.28 6.98
N SER A 117 -28.13 3.53 5.98
CA SER A 117 -29.46 3.60 5.39
C SER A 117 -29.95 2.16 5.23
N LEU A 118 -30.86 1.74 6.11
CA LEU A 118 -31.36 0.37 6.21
C LEU A 118 -32.72 0.30 5.51
N ASP A 119 -32.82 -0.54 4.48
CA ASP A 119 -33.96 -0.66 3.56
C ASP A 119 -34.53 0.71 3.10
N PRO A 120 -33.71 1.60 2.51
CA PRO A 120 -34.14 2.97 2.28
C PRO A 120 -35.07 3.13 1.08
N THR A 121 -35.71 4.29 1.06
CA THR A 121 -36.39 4.83 -0.12
C THR A 121 -35.42 5.63 -1.02
N GLY A 122 -35.79 5.81 -2.29
CA GLY A 122 -34.98 6.61 -3.23
C GLY A 122 -34.73 8.05 -2.76
N GLU A 123 -35.70 8.66 -2.06
CA GLU A 123 -35.56 10.01 -1.52
C GLU A 123 -34.54 10.06 -0.35
N GLU A 124 -34.50 9.03 0.48
CA GLU A 124 -33.52 8.90 1.57
C GLU A 124 -32.11 8.71 1.02
N VAL A 125 -31.93 7.87 0.00
CA VAL A 125 -30.64 7.71 -0.70
C VAL A 125 -30.18 9.04 -1.29
N ARG A 126 -31.08 9.78 -1.96
CA ARG A 126 -30.77 11.12 -2.50
C ARG A 126 -30.31 12.09 -1.40
N LYS A 127 -31.05 12.19 -0.29
CA LYS A 127 -30.71 13.06 0.84
C LYS A 127 -29.37 12.65 1.48
N LEU A 128 -29.11 11.35 1.59
CA LEU A 128 -27.86 10.80 2.11
C LEU A 128 -26.67 11.21 1.24
N CYS A 129 -26.71 10.89 -0.05
CA CYS A 129 -25.62 11.15 -0.99
C CYS A 129 -25.31 12.65 -1.10
N THR A 130 -26.33 13.48 -1.30
CA THR A 130 -26.17 14.94 -1.38
C THR A 130 -25.63 15.55 -0.09
N SER A 131 -26.08 15.06 1.07
CA SER A 131 -25.56 15.48 2.38
C SER A 131 -24.09 15.14 2.55
N LEU A 132 -23.67 13.92 2.18
CA LEU A 132 -22.29 13.48 2.32
C LEU A 132 -21.34 14.21 1.37
N ARG A 133 -21.73 14.40 0.10
CA ARG A 133 -20.94 15.18 -0.86
C ARG A 133 -20.76 16.62 -0.39
N ARG A 134 -21.83 17.30 0.04
CA ARG A 134 -21.74 18.67 0.58
C ARG A 134 -20.75 18.79 1.74
N ASN A 135 -20.68 17.77 2.60
CA ASN A 135 -19.78 17.75 3.75
C ASN A 135 -18.35 17.35 3.41
N ALA A 136 -18.14 16.59 2.34
CA ALA A 136 -16.83 16.11 1.89
C ALA A 136 -16.10 17.12 0.99
N LYS A 137 -16.84 18.00 0.29
CA LYS A 137 -16.27 18.94 -0.70
C LYS A 137 -15.48 18.17 -1.76
N GLU A 138 -14.17 18.41 -1.86
CA GLU A 138 -13.22 17.77 -2.79
C GLU A 138 -12.69 16.41 -2.28
N GLU A 139 -13.00 16.02 -1.05
CA GLU A 139 -12.58 14.74 -0.51
C GLU A 139 -13.45 13.58 -1.01
N ARG A 140 -12.93 12.36 -0.86
CA ARG A 140 -13.57 11.16 -1.38
C ARG A 140 -14.74 10.72 -0.48
N VAL A 141 -15.82 10.28 -1.12
CA VAL A 141 -16.98 9.65 -0.48
C VAL A 141 -17.11 8.21 -0.95
N LEU A 142 -17.26 7.26 -0.01
CA LEU A 142 -17.57 5.87 -0.32
C LEU A 142 -19.08 5.63 -0.30
N PHE A 143 -19.59 4.93 -1.31
CA PHE A 143 -20.95 4.43 -1.38
C PHE A 143 -20.92 2.90 -1.44
N HIS A 144 -21.37 2.26 -0.37
CA HIS A 144 -21.56 0.81 -0.31
C HIS A 144 -23.03 0.51 -0.51
N TYR A 145 -23.34 -0.32 -1.51
CA TYR A 145 -24.68 -0.80 -1.80
C TYR A 145 -24.70 -2.31 -1.71
N ASN A 146 -25.54 -2.83 -0.81
CA ASN A 146 -25.85 -4.25 -0.70
C ASN A 146 -27.30 -4.44 -1.16
N GLY A 147 -27.50 -5.27 -2.18
CA GLY A 147 -28.79 -5.47 -2.84
C GLY A 147 -29.33 -6.90 -2.73
N HIS A 148 -29.05 -7.65 -1.67
CA HIS A 148 -29.47 -9.06 -1.56
C HIS A 148 -30.98 -9.28 -1.36
N GLY A 149 -31.72 -8.27 -0.89
CA GLY A 149 -33.17 -8.34 -0.66
C GLY A 149 -34.02 -7.76 -1.79
N VAL A 150 -33.40 -7.34 -2.88
CA VAL A 150 -34.05 -6.67 -4.02
C VAL A 150 -33.66 -7.36 -5.33
N PRO A 151 -34.40 -7.11 -6.43
CA PRO A 151 -34.05 -7.69 -7.72
C PRO A 151 -32.67 -7.27 -8.21
N LYS A 152 -32.15 -8.02 -9.20
CA LYS A 152 -30.90 -7.70 -9.88
C LYS A 152 -30.97 -6.34 -10.60
N PRO A 153 -29.84 -5.63 -10.73
CA PRO A 153 -29.76 -4.40 -11.50
C PRO A 153 -30.25 -4.59 -12.94
N THR A 154 -30.92 -3.57 -13.49
CA THR A 154 -31.52 -3.62 -14.83
C THR A 154 -30.51 -3.26 -15.92
N ALA A 155 -30.81 -3.65 -17.17
CA ALA A 155 -30.04 -3.22 -18.34
C ALA A 155 -30.13 -1.71 -18.64
N ASN A 156 -31.08 -1.02 -18.00
CA ASN A 156 -31.22 0.44 -18.09
C ASN A 156 -30.34 1.17 -17.07
N GLY A 157 -29.63 0.45 -16.20
CA GLY A 157 -28.72 1.05 -15.22
C GLY A 157 -29.45 1.52 -13.98
N GLU A 158 -30.38 0.71 -13.50
CA GLU A 158 -31.15 0.97 -12.29
C GLU A 158 -30.76 -0.01 -11.19
N LEU A 159 -30.53 0.53 -9.99
CA LEU A 159 -30.49 -0.21 -8.73
C LEU A 159 -31.89 -0.27 -8.15
N TRP A 160 -32.16 -1.21 -7.26
CA TRP A 160 -33.47 -1.32 -6.60
C TRP A 160 -33.40 -0.88 -5.15
N VAL A 161 -34.42 -0.14 -4.73
CA VAL A 161 -34.67 0.29 -3.35
C VAL A 161 -36.14 0.07 -3.00
N PHE A 162 -36.59 0.46 -1.81
CA PHE A 162 -37.97 0.23 -1.38
C PHE A 162 -38.86 1.48 -1.49
N ASN A 163 -40.17 1.28 -1.49
CA ASN A 163 -41.12 2.33 -1.12
C ASN A 163 -41.32 2.36 0.41
N LYS A 164 -41.96 3.42 0.93
CA LYS A 164 -42.17 3.61 2.39
C LYS A 164 -42.94 2.47 3.07
N MET A 165 -43.73 1.71 2.30
CA MET A 165 -44.57 0.63 2.81
C MET A 165 -43.95 -0.76 2.61
N TYR A 166 -42.75 -0.85 2.01
CA TYR A 166 -42.08 -2.11 1.65
C TYR A 166 -42.93 -3.07 0.80
N THR A 167 -43.83 -2.52 -0.03
CA THR A 167 -44.72 -3.29 -0.91
C THR A 167 -44.21 -3.40 -2.35
N GLN A 168 -43.34 -2.48 -2.76
CA GLN A 168 -42.83 -2.41 -4.12
C GLN A 168 -41.34 -2.08 -4.11
N TYR A 169 -40.63 -2.68 -5.06
CA TYR A 169 -39.27 -2.29 -5.42
C TYR A 169 -39.33 -1.06 -6.34
N ILE A 170 -38.55 -0.03 -6.02
CA ILE A 170 -38.49 1.22 -6.75
C ILE A 170 -37.13 1.31 -7.44
N PRO A 171 -37.08 1.59 -8.76
CA PRO A 171 -35.81 1.74 -9.47
C PRO A 171 -35.14 3.06 -9.09
N LEU A 172 -33.81 3.03 -8.95
CA LEU A 172 -32.92 4.14 -8.67
C LEU A 172 -31.87 4.20 -9.77
N SER A 173 -31.92 5.26 -10.59
CA SER A 173 -31.01 5.42 -11.71
C SER A 173 -29.57 5.67 -11.25
N VAL A 174 -28.62 4.93 -11.83
CA VAL A 174 -27.18 5.16 -11.61
C VAL A 174 -26.75 6.53 -12.10
N TYR A 175 -27.41 7.06 -13.15
CA TYR A 175 -27.20 8.42 -13.65
C TYR A 175 -27.44 9.49 -12.58
N ASP A 176 -28.54 9.36 -11.83
CA ASP A 176 -28.88 10.26 -10.74
C ASP A 176 -27.95 10.08 -9.55
N LEU A 177 -27.61 8.82 -9.24
CA LEU A 177 -26.68 8.49 -8.17
C LEU A 177 -25.29 9.13 -8.37
N GLN A 178 -24.77 9.12 -9.60
CA GLN A 178 -23.53 9.81 -9.97
C GLN A 178 -23.61 11.30 -9.65
N THR A 179 -24.71 11.93 -10.04
CA THR A 179 -24.97 13.36 -9.81
C THR A 179 -25.00 13.69 -8.33
N TRP A 180 -25.68 12.88 -7.51
CA TRP A 180 -25.79 13.13 -6.06
C TRP A 180 -24.49 12.90 -5.31
N MET A 181 -23.72 11.89 -5.72
CA MET A 181 -22.47 11.50 -5.09
C MET A 181 -21.29 12.38 -5.52
N GLY A 182 -21.31 12.97 -6.71
CA GLY A 182 -20.23 13.78 -7.26
C GLY A 182 -18.88 13.05 -7.37
N ALA A 183 -17.84 13.78 -7.79
CA ALA A 183 -16.45 13.32 -7.79
C ALA A 183 -15.62 14.09 -6.73
N PRO A 184 -14.59 13.48 -6.11
CA PRO A 184 -14.16 12.08 -6.25
C PRO A 184 -14.98 11.12 -5.38
N SER A 185 -15.31 9.92 -5.89
CA SER A 185 -16.10 8.90 -5.17
C SER A 185 -15.61 7.48 -5.43
N ILE A 186 -15.96 6.57 -4.52
CA ILE A 186 -15.75 5.13 -4.65
C ILE A 186 -17.04 4.37 -4.37
N TYR A 187 -17.34 3.37 -5.20
CA TYR A 187 -18.56 2.57 -5.11
C TYR A 187 -18.23 1.10 -4.86
N VAL A 188 -18.99 0.45 -3.99
CA VAL A 188 -18.94 -0.98 -3.73
C VAL A 188 -20.34 -1.54 -3.93
N TYR A 189 -20.50 -2.46 -4.89
CA TYR A 189 -21.76 -3.10 -5.22
C TYR A 189 -21.70 -4.58 -4.85
N ASP A 190 -22.41 -4.95 -3.78
CA ASP A 190 -22.62 -6.33 -3.37
C ASP A 190 -24.03 -6.78 -3.75
N CYS A 191 -24.15 -7.29 -4.98
CA CYS A 191 -25.37 -7.85 -5.53
C CYS A 191 -25.04 -8.77 -6.72
N SER A 192 -26.03 -9.57 -7.14
CA SER A 192 -25.94 -10.35 -8.37
C SER A 192 -26.06 -9.45 -9.61
N ASN A 193 -25.44 -9.83 -10.72
CA ASN A 193 -25.29 -9.02 -11.95
C ASN A 193 -24.61 -7.65 -11.75
N ALA A 194 -23.82 -7.44 -10.70
CA ALA A 194 -23.25 -6.14 -10.36
C ALA A 194 -22.34 -5.54 -11.45
N GLY A 195 -21.73 -6.37 -12.31
CA GLY A 195 -20.87 -5.91 -13.41
C GLY A 195 -21.58 -4.98 -14.41
N ILE A 196 -22.90 -5.15 -14.61
CA ILE A 196 -23.67 -4.31 -15.54
C ILE A 196 -23.68 -2.84 -15.09
N ILE A 197 -23.64 -2.60 -13.78
CA ILE A 197 -23.62 -1.26 -13.19
C ILE A 197 -22.34 -0.54 -13.61
N ILE A 198 -21.19 -1.22 -13.58
CA ILE A 198 -19.89 -0.61 -13.92
C ILE A 198 -19.86 -0.16 -15.39
N ASP A 199 -20.40 -0.99 -16.29
CA ASP A 199 -20.40 -0.68 -17.72
C ASP A 199 -21.33 0.49 -18.04
N LEU A 200 -22.53 0.51 -17.44
CA LEU A 200 -23.48 1.60 -17.60
C LEU A 200 -23.02 2.89 -16.90
N PHE A 201 -22.35 2.79 -15.76
CA PHE A 201 -21.76 3.93 -15.07
C PHE A 201 -20.79 4.69 -15.99
N LYS A 202 -19.95 3.98 -16.75
CA LYS A 202 -19.02 4.62 -17.70
C LYS A 202 -19.76 5.37 -18.81
N GLN A 203 -20.81 4.76 -19.36
CA GLN A 203 -21.63 5.39 -20.40
C GLN A 203 -22.31 6.68 -19.89
N PHE A 204 -22.90 6.62 -18.69
CA PHE A 204 -23.51 7.78 -18.05
C PHE A 204 -22.48 8.86 -17.68
N ALA A 205 -21.26 8.47 -17.28
CA ALA A 205 -20.18 9.42 -17.03
C ALA A 205 -19.77 10.18 -18.31
N ASP A 206 -19.67 9.51 -19.46
CA ASP A 206 -19.39 10.15 -20.74
C ASP A 206 -20.56 11.04 -21.21
N GLN A 207 -21.80 10.66 -20.89
CA GLN A 207 -22.98 11.48 -21.16
C GLN A 207 -22.98 12.78 -20.33
N HIS A 208 -22.73 12.69 -19.02
CA HIS A 208 -22.60 13.85 -18.13
C HIS A 208 -21.54 14.85 -18.64
N GLU A 209 -20.39 14.35 -19.11
CA GLU A 209 -19.33 15.18 -19.65
C GLU A 209 -19.77 15.93 -20.91
N LYS A 210 -20.42 15.25 -21.86
CA LYS A 210 -20.96 15.87 -23.09
C LYS A 210 -22.03 16.91 -22.81
N GLU A 211 -22.96 16.61 -21.90
CA GLU A 211 -24.01 17.55 -21.50
C GLU A 211 -23.41 18.80 -20.82
N TYR A 212 -22.37 18.61 -20.00
CA TYR A 212 -21.66 19.70 -19.37
C TYR A 212 -20.94 20.58 -20.40
N GLU A 213 -20.20 19.99 -21.35
CA GLU A 213 -19.51 20.72 -22.43
C GLU A 213 -20.49 21.58 -23.25
N GLN A 214 -21.69 21.08 -23.54
CA GLN A 214 -22.73 21.82 -24.26
C GLN A 214 -23.29 22.99 -23.44
N GLN A 215 -23.46 22.83 -22.13
CA GLN A 215 -24.00 23.86 -21.24
C GLN A 215 -22.94 24.91 -20.83
N SER A 216 -21.67 24.53 -20.79
CA SER A 216 -20.55 25.37 -20.31
C SER A 216 -19.76 26.09 -21.41
N ALA A 217 -20.27 26.11 -22.65
CA ALA A 217 -19.67 26.89 -23.75
C ALA A 217 -19.45 28.39 -23.44
N ASN A 218 -20.10 28.93 -22.39
CA ASN A 218 -19.96 30.31 -21.92
C ASN A 218 -19.32 30.49 -20.52
N SER A 219 -18.86 29.42 -19.84
CA SER A 219 -18.29 29.51 -18.47
C SER A 219 -16.99 28.71 -18.32
N ARG A 220 -15.95 29.31 -17.71
CA ARG A 220 -14.64 28.68 -17.45
C ARG A 220 -14.66 27.71 -16.25
N ILE A 221 -15.72 26.95 -16.05
CA ILE A 221 -15.82 25.97 -14.95
C ILE A 221 -15.39 24.61 -15.49
N THR A 222 -14.43 23.96 -14.84
CA THR A 222 -13.97 22.62 -15.21
C THR A 222 -15.04 21.57 -14.92
N PRO A 223 -15.36 20.67 -15.86
CA PRO A 223 -16.36 19.62 -15.65
C PRO A 223 -15.95 18.66 -14.51
N PRO A 224 -16.91 18.15 -13.72
CA PRO A 224 -16.64 17.08 -12.77
C PRO A 224 -16.22 15.81 -13.53
N THR A 225 -14.99 15.33 -13.29
CA THR A 225 -14.45 14.15 -13.98
C THR A 225 -14.87 12.86 -13.30
N PHE A 226 -16.06 12.35 -13.65
CA PHE A 226 -16.55 11.05 -13.18
C PHE A 226 -15.67 9.87 -13.62
N LYS A 227 -14.83 10.05 -14.65
CA LYS A 227 -13.80 9.08 -15.10
C LYS A 227 -12.80 8.68 -14.01
N ASN A 228 -12.63 9.49 -12.97
CA ASN A 228 -11.76 9.19 -11.83
C ASN A 228 -12.45 8.41 -10.70
N CYS A 229 -13.74 8.12 -10.80
CA CYS A 229 -14.47 7.35 -9.81
C CYS A 229 -14.02 5.89 -9.80
N ILE A 230 -13.88 5.35 -8.60
CA ILE A 230 -13.48 3.95 -8.40
C ILE A 230 -14.73 3.12 -8.17
N GLN A 231 -14.79 1.92 -8.73
CA GLN A 231 -15.91 1.00 -8.54
C GLN A 231 -15.42 -0.41 -8.30
N LEU A 232 -16.09 -1.12 -7.40
CA LEU A 232 -15.86 -2.53 -7.08
C LEU A 232 -17.23 -3.23 -7.13
N ALA A 233 -17.37 -4.24 -7.98
CA ALA A 233 -18.59 -5.02 -8.14
C ALA A 233 -18.32 -6.49 -7.82
N ALA A 234 -19.26 -7.12 -7.12
CA ALA A 234 -19.12 -8.49 -6.63
C ALA A 234 -19.00 -9.54 -7.74
N CYS A 235 -19.65 -9.33 -8.89
CA CYS A 235 -19.72 -10.32 -9.96
C CYS A 235 -19.78 -9.67 -11.35
N SER A 236 -19.60 -10.46 -12.41
CA SER A 236 -19.78 -10.00 -13.80
C SER A 236 -21.26 -9.79 -14.14
N ALA A 237 -21.55 -9.15 -15.27
CA ALA A 237 -22.91 -8.70 -15.63
C ALA A 237 -23.93 -9.85 -15.81
N ASP A 238 -23.45 -11.08 -16.00
CA ASP A 238 -24.20 -12.30 -16.28
C ASP A 238 -24.13 -13.33 -15.13
N GLN A 239 -23.48 -12.98 -14.02
CA GLN A 239 -23.20 -13.89 -12.91
C GLN A 239 -24.07 -13.61 -11.69
N ILE A 240 -24.37 -14.67 -10.94
CA ILE A 240 -25.12 -14.64 -9.69
C ILE A 240 -24.14 -14.93 -8.55
N LEU A 241 -24.41 -14.37 -7.37
CA LEU A 241 -23.59 -14.62 -6.18
C LEU A 241 -23.66 -16.09 -5.74
N PRO A 242 -22.58 -16.64 -5.15
CA PRO A 242 -22.56 -18.00 -4.63
C PRO A 242 -23.64 -18.24 -3.56
N MET A 243 -24.31 -19.40 -3.63
CA MET A 243 -25.36 -19.79 -2.67
C MET A 243 -24.93 -20.91 -1.71
N ASN A 244 -23.65 -21.26 -1.68
CA ASN A 244 -23.13 -22.33 -0.81
C ASN A 244 -23.41 -22.00 0.68
N PRO A 245 -24.11 -22.86 1.44
CA PRO A 245 -24.50 -22.59 2.84
C PRO A 245 -23.33 -22.37 3.80
N ASP A 246 -22.15 -22.89 3.48
CA ASP A 246 -20.96 -22.72 4.31
C ASP A 246 -20.33 -21.33 4.15
N LEU A 247 -20.73 -20.56 3.13
CA LEU A 247 -20.27 -19.20 2.88
C LEU A 247 -21.29 -18.18 3.40
N PRO A 248 -20.84 -16.95 3.73
CA PRO A 248 -21.77 -15.85 3.93
C PRO A 248 -22.44 -15.45 2.61
N ALA A 249 -23.66 -14.94 2.70
CA ALA A 249 -24.36 -14.36 1.56
C ALA A 249 -23.63 -13.10 1.05
N ASP A 250 -23.06 -12.31 1.96
CA ASP A 250 -22.21 -11.16 1.67
C ASP A 250 -20.74 -11.51 1.42
N ILE A 251 -20.45 -12.57 0.67
CA ILE A 251 -19.07 -13.04 0.44
C ILE A 251 -18.14 -11.94 -0.08
N PHE A 252 -18.63 -11.06 -0.97
CA PHE A 252 -17.82 -9.97 -1.51
C PHE A 252 -17.51 -8.93 -0.44
N THR A 253 -18.53 -8.44 0.28
CA THR A 253 -18.35 -7.53 1.42
C THR A 253 -17.44 -8.15 2.48
N SER A 254 -17.68 -9.39 2.86
CA SER A 254 -16.87 -10.16 3.81
C SER A 254 -15.40 -10.26 3.38
N CYS A 255 -15.11 -10.43 2.09
CA CYS A 255 -13.74 -10.35 1.55
C CYS A 255 -13.17 -8.94 1.71
N LEU A 256 -13.92 -7.91 1.32
CA LEU A 256 -13.46 -6.52 1.35
C LEU A 256 -13.25 -5.95 2.74
N THR A 257 -14.04 -6.37 3.73
CA THR A 257 -14.08 -5.75 5.06
C THR A 257 -13.50 -6.64 6.16
N THR A 258 -13.49 -7.96 5.97
CA THR A 258 -13.00 -8.96 6.94
C THR A 258 -12.17 -10.08 6.27
N PRO A 259 -11.11 -9.72 5.52
CA PRO A 259 -10.40 -10.64 4.61
C PRO A 259 -9.82 -11.86 5.33
N ILE A 260 -9.22 -11.69 6.51
CA ILE A 260 -8.58 -12.80 7.24
C ILE A 260 -9.60 -13.85 7.65
N LYS A 261 -10.77 -13.42 8.14
CA LYS A 261 -11.83 -14.32 8.60
C LYS A 261 -12.37 -15.19 7.45
N ILE A 262 -12.68 -14.57 6.30
CA ILE A 262 -13.17 -15.33 5.14
C ILE A 262 -12.06 -16.16 4.49
N ALA A 263 -10.81 -15.69 4.46
CA ALA A 263 -9.69 -16.46 3.93
C ALA A 263 -9.46 -17.75 4.71
N LEU A 264 -9.47 -17.68 6.04
CA LEU A 264 -9.33 -18.85 6.91
C LEU A 264 -10.49 -19.84 6.73
N ARG A 265 -11.73 -19.33 6.72
CA ARG A 265 -12.93 -20.15 6.51
C ARG A 265 -12.88 -20.88 5.16
N TRP A 266 -12.58 -20.14 4.09
CA TRP A 266 -12.44 -20.70 2.75
C TRP A 266 -11.30 -21.71 2.66
N PHE A 267 -10.14 -21.43 3.26
CA PHE A 267 -8.99 -22.33 3.25
C PHE A 267 -9.30 -23.67 3.94
N VAL A 268 -9.96 -23.64 5.09
CA VAL A 268 -10.37 -24.86 5.80
C VAL A 268 -11.38 -25.66 4.99
N MET A 269 -12.32 -24.99 4.31
CA MET A 269 -13.29 -25.67 3.42
C MET A 269 -12.60 -26.37 2.24
N GLN A 270 -11.60 -25.74 1.61
CA GLN A 270 -10.88 -26.33 0.47
C GLN A 270 -9.97 -27.50 0.88
N ASN A 271 -9.38 -27.44 2.08
CA ASN A 271 -8.39 -28.40 2.56
C ASN A 271 -8.92 -29.37 3.62
N MET A 272 -10.23 -29.51 3.76
CA MET A 272 -10.88 -30.33 4.79
C MET A 272 -10.44 -31.81 4.76
N SER A 273 -9.99 -32.32 3.60
CA SER A 273 -9.47 -33.68 3.44
C SER A 273 -7.98 -33.85 3.75
N ARG A 274 -7.22 -32.74 3.80
CA ARG A 274 -5.75 -32.73 3.96
C ARG A 274 -5.30 -32.29 5.34
N LEU A 275 -6.04 -31.38 5.97
CA LEU A 275 -5.84 -31.02 7.36
C LEU A 275 -6.26 -32.23 8.20
N GLU A 276 -5.36 -32.76 9.05
CA GLU A 276 -5.75 -33.76 10.05
C GLU A 276 -7.01 -33.25 10.76
N ASN A 277 -8.07 -34.08 10.86
CA ASN A 277 -9.46 -33.81 11.29
C ASN A 277 -9.68 -33.06 12.64
N LYS A 278 -8.86 -32.07 12.99
CA LYS A 278 -8.79 -31.37 14.28
C LYS A 278 -9.18 -29.90 14.15
N ILE A 279 -9.25 -29.33 12.95
CA ILE A 279 -9.56 -27.92 12.73
C ILE A 279 -10.97 -27.76 12.18
N THR A 280 -11.91 -27.36 13.04
CA THR A 280 -13.30 -27.05 12.66
C THR A 280 -13.46 -25.55 12.40
N LEU A 281 -14.52 -25.18 11.66
CA LEU A 281 -14.86 -23.77 11.41
C LEU A 281 -15.06 -22.97 12.70
N ASP A 282 -15.55 -23.60 13.77
CA ASP A 282 -15.75 -22.97 15.07
C ASP A 282 -14.45 -22.55 15.78
N LEU A 283 -13.33 -23.21 15.46
CA LEU A 283 -12.03 -22.83 16.01
C LEU A 283 -11.49 -21.55 15.37
N ILE A 284 -11.88 -21.26 14.12
CA ILE A 284 -11.45 -20.05 13.39
C ILE A 284 -11.96 -18.79 14.10
N ASP A 285 -13.18 -18.83 14.63
CA ASP A 285 -13.75 -17.72 15.40
C ASP A 285 -13.06 -17.49 16.75
N LYS A 286 -12.23 -18.44 17.21
CA LYS A 286 -11.50 -18.40 18.47
C LYS A 286 -10.01 -18.09 18.33
N ILE A 287 -9.55 -17.74 17.13
CA ILE A 287 -8.12 -17.41 16.93
C ILE A 287 -7.72 -16.26 17.86
N PRO A 288 -6.68 -16.44 18.69
CA PRO A 288 -6.30 -15.46 19.69
C PRO A 288 -5.62 -14.23 19.07
N GLY A 289 -5.75 -13.11 19.77
CA GLY A 289 -5.06 -11.87 19.42
C GLY A 289 -5.90 -10.80 18.74
N GLN A 290 -5.21 -9.78 18.25
CA GLN A 290 -5.81 -8.63 17.61
C GLN A 290 -5.13 -8.34 16.28
N ILE A 291 -5.91 -7.91 15.29
CA ILE A 291 -5.47 -7.59 13.91
C ILE A 291 -4.32 -6.56 13.88
N ASN A 292 -4.23 -5.68 14.88
CA ASN A 292 -3.21 -4.65 14.99
C ASN A 292 -1.95 -5.10 15.74
N ASP A 293 -2.01 -6.18 16.54
CA ASP A 293 -0.86 -6.68 17.29
C ASP A 293 -0.18 -7.83 16.55
N ARG A 294 0.88 -7.50 15.83
CA ARG A 294 1.67 -8.44 15.02
C ARG A 294 2.37 -9.54 15.82
N ARG A 295 2.41 -9.44 17.15
CA ARG A 295 2.96 -10.49 18.01
C ARG A 295 1.96 -11.62 18.24
N THR A 296 0.68 -11.37 17.98
CA THR A 296 -0.39 -12.36 18.11
C THR A 296 -0.62 -13.08 16.79
N MET A 297 -1.15 -14.31 16.85
CA MET A 297 -1.45 -15.12 15.68
C MET A 297 -2.33 -14.38 14.65
N LEU A 298 -3.42 -13.74 15.11
CA LEU A 298 -4.32 -12.99 14.22
C LEU A 298 -3.63 -11.77 13.58
N GLY A 299 -2.83 -11.04 14.34
CA GLY A 299 -2.13 -9.86 13.84
C GLY A 299 -0.97 -10.21 12.90
N GLU A 300 -0.26 -11.31 13.14
CA GLU A 300 0.77 -11.83 12.24
C GLU A 300 0.15 -12.24 10.89
N LEU A 301 -0.94 -13.01 10.90
CA LEU A 301 -1.66 -13.38 9.67
C LEU A 301 -2.12 -12.16 8.88
N ASN A 302 -2.69 -11.16 9.55
CA ASN A 302 -3.09 -9.92 8.89
C ASN A 302 -1.89 -9.17 8.27
N TRP A 303 -0.75 -9.20 8.94
CA TRP A 303 0.46 -8.54 8.45
C TRP A 303 1.08 -9.27 7.25
N ILE A 304 1.13 -10.62 7.29
CA ILE A 304 1.53 -11.46 6.15
C ILE A 304 0.59 -11.21 4.97
N PHE A 305 -0.73 -11.24 5.19
CA PHE A 305 -1.73 -10.97 4.16
C PHE A 305 -1.54 -9.60 3.49
N THR A 306 -1.27 -8.56 4.29
CA THR A 306 -0.99 -7.21 3.78
C THR A 306 0.27 -7.21 2.92
N ALA A 307 1.34 -7.91 3.34
CA ALA A 307 2.58 -8.00 2.57
C ALA A 307 2.38 -8.73 1.23
N ILE A 308 1.67 -9.86 1.26
CA ILE A 308 1.40 -10.67 0.07
C ILE A 308 0.57 -9.89 -0.95
N THR A 309 -0.53 -9.27 -0.52
CA THR A 309 -1.43 -8.53 -1.42
C THR A 309 -0.77 -7.26 -2.00
N ASP A 310 0.03 -6.54 -1.21
CA ASP A 310 0.84 -5.42 -1.73
C ASP A 310 1.87 -5.91 -2.77
N THR A 311 2.50 -7.07 -2.54
CA THR A 311 3.45 -7.67 -3.48
C THR A 311 2.79 -8.10 -4.79
N ILE A 312 1.65 -8.78 -4.73
CA ILE A 312 0.89 -9.18 -5.91
C ILE A 312 0.52 -7.95 -6.74
N ALA A 313 -0.01 -6.91 -6.08
CA ALA A 313 -0.37 -5.66 -6.75
C ALA A 313 0.84 -4.97 -7.40
N TRP A 314 1.98 -4.92 -6.70
CA TRP A 314 3.19 -4.28 -7.21
C TRP A 314 3.79 -4.99 -8.43
N ASN A 315 3.71 -6.32 -8.46
CA ASN A 315 4.25 -7.13 -9.56
C ASN A 315 3.31 -7.21 -10.76
N THR A 316 2.00 -7.01 -10.54
CA THR A 316 0.98 -7.18 -11.59
C THR A 316 0.55 -5.84 -12.20
N LEU A 317 0.50 -4.77 -11.42
CA LEU A 317 -0.07 -3.50 -11.86
C LEU A 317 0.97 -2.55 -12.47
N PRO A 318 0.59 -1.72 -13.46
CA PRO A 318 1.38 -0.57 -13.86
C PRO A 318 1.67 0.36 -12.67
N ARG A 319 2.85 0.98 -12.67
CA ARG A 319 3.34 1.80 -11.55
C ARG A 319 2.37 2.93 -11.16
N ASP A 320 1.83 3.65 -12.14
CA ASP A 320 0.88 4.73 -11.91
C ASP A 320 -0.43 4.24 -11.28
N LEU A 321 -0.92 3.09 -11.73
CA LEU A 321 -2.14 2.48 -11.19
C LEU A 321 -1.92 1.97 -9.77
N PHE A 322 -0.77 1.33 -9.51
CA PHE A 322 -0.39 0.92 -8.17
C PHE A 322 -0.32 2.10 -7.20
N GLN A 323 0.34 3.19 -7.59
CA GLN A 323 0.41 4.41 -6.76
C GLN A 323 -0.99 4.99 -6.51
N LYS A 324 -1.85 5.03 -7.54
CA LYS A 324 -3.23 5.52 -7.43
C LYS A 324 -4.08 4.68 -6.46
N LEU A 325 -3.99 3.35 -6.53
CA LEU A 325 -4.90 2.47 -5.78
C LEU A 325 -4.35 2.03 -4.42
N PHE A 326 -3.04 1.79 -4.29
CA PHE A 326 -2.42 1.20 -3.11
C PHE A 326 -1.64 2.19 -2.24
N ARG A 327 -1.49 3.45 -2.67
CA ARG A 327 -0.72 4.47 -1.93
C ARG A 327 -1.46 5.79 -1.66
N GLN A 328 -2.46 6.18 -2.48
CA GLN A 328 -3.11 7.50 -2.35
C GLN A 328 -4.00 7.64 -1.12
N ASP A 329 -4.84 6.63 -0.86
CA ASP A 329 -5.83 6.63 0.20
C ASP A 329 -5.78 5.29 0.94
N LEU A 330 -5.70 5.34 2.27
CA LEU A 330 -5.62 4.15 3.13
C LEU A 330 -6.82 3.21 2.95
N LEU A 331 -8.03 3.76 2.81
CA LEU A 331 -9.24 2.95 2.68
C LEU A 331 -9.28 2.29 1.30
N VAL A 332 -8.99 3.03 0.24
CA VAL A 332 -8.92 2.50 -1.13
C VAL A 332 -7.86 1.41 -1.22
N ALA A 333 -6.67 1.64 -0.66
CA ALA A 333 -5.61 0.64 -0.63
C ALA A 333 -6.02 -0.63 0.10
N SER A 334 -6.74 -0.50 1.22
CA SER A 334 -7.25 -1.66 1.97
C SER A 334 -8.30 -2.42 1.15
N LEU A 335 -9.25 -1.72 0.53
CA LEU A 335 -10.27 -2.33 -0.32
C LEU A 335 -9.67 -3.06 -1.51
N PHE A 336 -8.65 -2.49 -2.18
CA PHE A 336 -8.03 -3.14 -3.33
C PHE A 336 -7.14 -4.34 -2.95
N ARG A 337 -6.43 -4.30 -1.82
CA ARG A 337 -5.76 -5.50 -1.28
C ARG A 337 -6.76 -6.63 -1.07
N ASN A 338 -7.87 -6.29 -0.43
CA ASN A 338 -8.91 -7.23 -0.07
C ASN A 338 -9.72 -7.69 -1.30
N PHE A 339 -9.79 -6.86 -2.34
CA PHE A 339 -10.37 -7.22 -3.63
C PHE A 339 -9.56 -8.31 -4.35
N LEU A 340 -8.22 -8.34 -4.21
CA LEU A 340 -7.42 -9.44 -4.76
C LEU A 340 -7.80 -10.78 -4.13
N LEU A 341 -8.11 -10.78 -2.83
CA LEU A 341 -8.62 -11.97 -2.15
C LEU A 341 -10.04 -12.32 -2.63
N ALA A 342 -10.91 -11.32 -2.82
CA ALA A 342 -12.25 -11.53 -3.36
C ALA A 342 -12.19 -12.18 -4.76
N GLU A 343 -11.32 -11.67 -5.64
CA GLU A 343 -11.06 -12.25 -6.96
C GLU A 343 -10.64 -13.72 -6.87
N ARG A 344 -9.78 -14.06 -5.91
CA ARG A 344 -9.32 -15.42 -5.71
C ARG A 344 -10.42 -16.36 -5.17
N ILE A 345 -11.12 -15.95 -4.11
CA ILE A 345 -12.13 -16.78 -3.44
C ILE A 345 -13.35 -16.96 -4.34
N MET A 346 -13.93 -15.87 -4.85
CA MET A 346 -15.20 -15.92 -5.57
C MET A 346 -15.08 -16.69 -6.90
N ARG A 347 -13.89 -16.68 -7.52
CA ARG A 347 -13.63 -17.42 -8.75
C ARG A 347 -13.59 -18.93 -8.57
N SER A 348 -13.43 -19.43 -7.34
CA SER A 348 -13.63 -20.86 -7.02
C SER A 348 -15.11 -21.26 -6.99
N TYR A 349 -16.02 -20.29 -7.06
CA TYR A 349 -17.48 -20.46 -7.07
C TYR A 349 -18.10 -19.81 -8.32
N ASP A 350 -17.39 -19.86 -9.46
CA ASP A 350 -17.83 -19.34 -10.77
C ASP A 350 -18.30 -17.88 -10.77
N CYS A 351 -17.77 -17.08 -9.84
CA CYS A 351 -18.10 -15.69 -9.68
C CYS A 351 -16.85 -14.81 -9.83
N ALA A 352 -16.87 -13.85 -10.74
CA ALA A 352 -15.73 -13.01 -11.10
C ALA A 352 -16.01 -11.55 -10.72
N PRO A 353 -15.44 -11.06 -9.59
CA PRO A 353 -15.52 -9.66 -9.22
C PRO A 353 -14.90 -8.75 -10.28
N VAL A 354 -15.47 -7.55 -10.43
CA VAL A 354 -15.06 -6.57 -11.44
C VAL A 354 -14.69 -5.26 -10.76
N SER A 355 -13.66 -4.59 -11.24
CA SER A 355 -13.24 -3.27 -10.75
C SER A 355 -13.15 -2.24 -11.87
N SER A 356 -13.32 -0.97 -11.51
CA SER A 356 -12.96 0.19 -12.33
C SER A 356 -12.05 1.10 -11.50
N PRO A 357 -10.77 1.31 -11.88
CA PRO A 357 -10.08 0.74 -13.04
C PRO A 357 -9.99 -0.79 -13.02
N LYS A 358 -9.99 -1.41 -14.20
CA LYS A 358 -9.87 -2.87 -14.35
C LYS A 358 -8.46 -3.32 -13.97
N LEU A 359 -8.36 -4.31 -13.09
CA LEU A 359 -7.09 -4.95 -12.76
C LEU A 359 -6.80 -6.12 -13.73
N PRO A 360 -5.53 -6.41 -14.05
CA PRO A 360 -5.14 -7.70 -14.63
C PRO A 360 -5.43 -8.84 -13.63
N PRO A 361 -5.59 -10.07 -14.11
CA PRO A 361 -5.94 -11.21 -13.26
C PRO A 361 -4.85 -11.50 -12.21
N THR A 362 -5.24 -11.61 -10.93
CA THR A 362 -4.27 -11.82 -9.83
C THR A 362 -4.45 -13.13 -9.06
N TYR A 363 -5.57 -13.84 -9.28
CA TYR A 363 -5.96 -15.04 -8.51
C TYR A 363 -4.96 -16.22 -8.60
N GLN A 364 -4.13 -16.27 -9.64
CA GLN A 364 -3.14 -17.33 -9.90
C GLN A 364 -1.69 -16.95 -9.57
N HIS A 365 -1.47 -15.75 -8.99
CA HIS A 365 -0.12 -15.27 -8.69
C HIS A 365 0.60 -16.20 -7.69
N PRO A 366 1.88 -16.58 -7.89
CA PRO A 366 2.60 -17.53 -7.04
C PRO A 366 2.63 -17.18 -5.55
N MET A 367 2.66 -15.89 -5.20
CA MET A 367 2.58 -15.42 -3.81
C MET A 367 1.34 -15.90 -3.04
N TRP A 368 0.28 -16.32 -3.72
CA TRP A 368 -0.86 -16.98 -3.07
C TRP A 368 -0.50 -18.35 -2.49
N GLN A 369 0.48 -19.06 -3.06
CA GLN A 369 0.98 -20.31 -2.48
C GLN A 369 1.74 -20.05 -1.17
N ALA A 370 2.47 -18.93 -1.08
CA ALA A 370 3.11 -18.51 0.17
C ALA A 370 2.06 -18.12 1.23
N TRP A 371 0.92 -17.55 0.81
CA TRP A 371 -0.22 -17.30 1.71
C TRP A 371 -0.81 -18.59 2.24
N ASP A 372 -1.06 -19.56 1.35
CA ASP A 372 -1.62 -20.85 1.72
C ASP A 372 -0.71 -21.61 2.69
N LEU A 373 0.61 -21.59 2.46
CA LEU A 373 1.59 -22.17 3.39
C LEU A 373 1.59 -21.46 4.75
N ALA A 374 1.53 -20.12 4.76
CA ALA A 374 1.45 -19.37 6.01
C ALA A 374 0.18 -19.70 6.79
N LEU A 375 -0.96 -19.83 6.11
CA LEU A 375 -2.21 -20.27 6.71
C LEU A 375 -2.12 -21.68 7.29
N ASP A 376 -1.57 -22.63 6.54
CA ASP A 376 -1.40 -24.02 6.97
C ASP A 376 -0.54 -24.12 8.24
N LEU A 377 0.63 -23.47 8.23
CA LEU A 377 1.54 -23.43 9.38
C LEU A 377 0.90 -22.75 10.60
N SER A 378 0.17 -21.66 10.41
CA SER A 378 -0.54 -21.00 11.52
C SER A 378 -1.66 -21.89 12.07
N LEU A 379 -2.50 -22.45 11.20
CA LEU A 379 -3.65 -23.28 11.60
C LEU A 379 -3.22 -24.56 12.31
N SER A 380 -2.12 -25.19 11.89
CA SER A 380 -1.59 -26.39 12.56
C SER A 380 -1.25 -26.17 14.04
N GLN A 381 -0.89 -24.93 14.42
CA GLN A 381 -0.55 -24.55 15.79
C GLN A 381 -1.80 -24.20 16.63
N LEU A 382 -2.93 -23.86 15.99
CA LEU A 382 -4.11 -23.31 16.66
C LEU A 382 -4.59 -24.15 17.86
N PRO A 383 -4.70 -25.49 17.79
CA PRO A 383 -5.14 -26.28 18.94
C PRO A 383 -4.22 -26.14 20.17
N ALA A 384 -2.91 -26.03 19.97
CA ALA A 384 -1.94 -25.84 21.06
C ALA A 384 -2.01 -24.40 21.61
N VAL A 385 -2.12 -23.41 20.73
CA VAL A 385 -2.21 -21.99 21.12
C VAL A 385 -3.48 -21.70 21.92
N LEU A 386 -4.59 -22.37 21.60
CA LEU A 386 -5.83 -22.26 22.39
C LEU A 386 -5.72 -22.84 23.80
N GLN A 387 -4.79 -23.77 24.04
CA GLN A 387 -4.51 -24.31 25.38
C GLN A 387 -3.52 -23.43 26.15
N SER A 388 -2.54 -22.85 25.46
CA SER A 388 -1.55 -21.95 26.03
C SER A 388 -1.06 -20.95 24.97
N GLU A 389 -1.33 -19.66 25.16
CA GLU A 389 -0.93 -18.61 24.21
C GLU A 389 0.60 -18.53 24.04
N ASP A 390 1.37 -18.90 25.07
CA ASP A 390 2.84 -18.93 25.04
C ASP A 390 3.43 -19.97 24.08
N SER A 391 2.59 -20.89 23.57
CA SER A 391 3.01 -21.89 22.58
C SER A 391 3.08 -21.36 21.15
N PHE A 392 2.61 -20.12 20.91
CA PHE A 392 2.60 -19.53 19.57
C PHE A 392 4.01 -19.31 19.03
N ARG A 393 4.30 -19.86 17.84
CA ARG A 393 5.55 -19.63 17.13
C ARG A 393 5.31 -18.81 15.87
N HIS A 394 6.10 -17.77 15.73
CA HIS A 394 6.08 -16.87 14.58
C HIS A 394 6.36 -17.61 13.27
N SER A 395 5.65 -17.22 12.22
CA SER A 395 5.84 -17.74 10.88
C SER A 395 7.22 -17.36 10.31
N PRO A 396 7.92 -18.29 9.61
CA PRO A 396 9.20 -18.00 8.96
C PRO A 396 9.04 -17.12 7.69
N PHE A 397 7.81 -16.79 7.29
CA PHE A 397 7.50 -16.08 6.04
C PHE A 397 8.43 -14.89 5.77
N PHE A 398 8.58 -13.95 6.70
CA PHE A 398 9.40 -12.76 6.45
C PHE A 398 10.89 -13.09 6.31
N GLU A 399 11.39 -14.08 7.05
CA GLU A 399 12.78 -14.52 6.95
C GLU A 399 13.08 -15.16 5.59
N GLU A 400 12.18 -16.03 5.12
CA GLU A 400 12.27 -16.67 3.80
C GLU A 400 12.22 -15.64 2.68
N GLN A 401 11.33 -14.65 2.77
CA GLN A 401 11.21 -13.59 1.76
C GLN A 401 12.43 -12.66 1.75
N LEU A 402 13.03 -12.34 2.90
CA LEU A 402 14.31 -11.63 2.94
C LEU A 402 15.45 -12.46 2.33
N THR A 403 15.43 -13.78 2.54
CA THR A 403 16.41 -14.69 1.93
C THR A 403 16.24 -14.73 0.41
N ALA A 404 15.01 -14.80 -0.11
CA ALA A 404 14.74 -14.72 -1.54
C ALA A 404 15.21 -13.38 -2.14
N PHE A 405 14.97 -12.26 -1.45
CA PHE A 405 15.48 -10.94 -1.85
C PHE A 405 17.01 -10.90 -1.88
N GLN A 406 17.65 -11.49 -0.87
CA GLN A 406 19.11 -11.61 -0.80
C GLN A 406 19.66 -12.45 -1.95
N VAL A 407 19.02 -13.56 -2.32
CA VAL A 407 19.40 -14.38 -3.48
C VAL A 407 19.29 -13.55 -4.77
N TRP A 408 18.22 -12.78 -4.94
CA TRP A 408 18.06 -11.89 -6.09
C TRP A 408 19.20 -10.87 -6.19
N LEU A 409 19.65 -10.30 -5.07
CA LEU A 409 20.74 -9.31 -5.03
C LEU A 409 22.09 -9.86 -5.53
N HIS A 410 22.40 -11.14 -5.32
CA HIS A 410 23.67 -11.73 -5.78
C HIS A 410 23.83 -11.68 -7.31
N LEU A 411 22.72 -11.68 -8.04
CA LEU A 411 22.69 -11.66 -9.51
C LEU A 411 21.86 -10.47 -10.04
N GLY A 412 21.65 -9.46 -9.18
CA GLY A 412 20.78 -8.32 -9.46
C GLY A 412 21.41 -7.38 -10.48
N SER A 413 20.63 -6.94 -11.46
CA SER A 413 21.05 -5.90 -12.41
C SER A 413 19.83 -5.17 -12.96
N GLU A 414 20.05 -3.97 -13.49
CA GLU A 414 19.01 -3.13 -14.09
C GLU A 414 18.27 -3.81 -15.25
N LYS A 415 18.94 -4.73 -15.96
CA LYS A 415 18.37 -5.43 -17.13
C LYS A 415 17.42 -6.57 -16.77
N ARG A 416 17.36 -6.98 -15.50
CA ARG A 416 16.49 -8.07 -15.04
C ARG A 416 15.19 -7.53 -14.49
N ASN A 417 14.22 -8.42 -14.37
CA ASN A 417 12.98 -8.09 -13.69
C ASN A 417 13.25 -7.60 -12.26
N PRO A 418 12.50 -6.57 -11.81
CA PRO A 418 12.65 -6.03 -10.47
C PRO A 418 12.40 -7.11 -9.41
N PRO A 419 12.99 -6.98 -8.22
CA PRO A 419 12.79 -7.94 -7.14
C PRO A 419 11.34 -7.91 -6.65
N GLU A 420 10.68 -9.06 -6.74
CA GLU A 420 9.28 -9.22 -6.33
C GLU A 420 9.08 -8.94 -4.83
N GLN A 421 10.11 -9.18 -4.01
CA GLN A 421 10.06 -9.05 -2.56
C GLN A 421 10.17 -7.60 -2.06
N LEU A 422 10.37 -6.61 -2.95
CA LEU A 422 10.61 -5.22 -2.53
C LEU A 422 9.48 -4.62 -1.64
N PRO A 423 8.18 -4.85 -1.91
CA PRO A 423 7.11 -4.44 -1.00
C PRO A 423 7.12 -5.18 0.34
N ILE A 424 7.63 -6.42 0.38
CA ILE A 424 7.77 -7.20 1.62
C ILE A 424 8.87 -6.59 2.48
N VAL A 425 10.00 -6.21 1.89
CA VAL A 425 11.08 -5.50 2.60
C VAL A 425 10.54 -4.25 3.30
N LEU A 426 9.67 -3.49 2.63
CA LEU A 426 8.98 -2.34 3.24
C LEU A 426 8.12 -2.73 4.44
N GLN A 427 7.35 -3.81 4.35
CA GLN A 427 6.56 -4.31 5.48
C GLN A 427 7.47 -4.74 6.65
N VAL A 428 8.60 -5.37 6.36
CA VAL A 428 9.57 -5.83 7.37
C VAL A 428 10.23 -4.67 8.12
N LEU A 429 10.44 -3.50 7.49
CA LEU A 429 10.97 -2.32 8.19
C LEU A 429 10.09 -1.89 9.38
N LEU A 430 8.80 -2.23 9.35
CA LEU A 430 7.87 -1.94 10.43
C LEU A 430 8.03 -2.91 11.63
N SER A 431 8.72 -4.04 11.46
CA SER A 431 9.11 -4.92 12.56
C SER A 431 10.36 -4.41 13.25
N GLN A 432 10.58 -4.81 14.50
CA GLN A 432 11.86 -4.61 15.19
C GLN A 432 12.81 -5.78 14.96
N VAL A 433 12.30 -7.01 14.94
CA VAL A 433 13.09 -8.26 14.91
C VAL A 433 13.96 -8.37 13.67
N HIS A 434 13.39 -8.13 12.49
CA HIS A 434 14.09 -8.30 11.21
C HIS A 434 14.55 -6.97 10.58
N ARG A 435 14.42 -5.85 11.32
CA ARG A 435 14.67 -4.51 10.79
C ARG A 435 16.09 -4.33 10.29
N LEU A 436 17.06 -4.78 11.08
CA LEU A 436 18.48 -4.61 10.78
C LEU A 436 18.82 -5.29 9.44
N ARG A 437 18.49 -6.58 9.32
CA ARG A 437 18.67 -7.36 8.09
C ARG A 437 17.94 -6.74 6.89
N ALA A 438 16.71 -6.26 7.07
CA ALA A 438 15.97 -5.60 5.99
C ALA A 438 16.63 -4.29 5.52
N LEU A 439 17.14 -3.47 6.44
CA LEU A 439 17.87 -2.24 6.12
C LEU A 439 19.21 -2.53 5.42
N GLU A 440 19.94 -3.57 5.85
CA GLU A 440 21.16 -4.00 5.18
C GLU A 440 20.90 -4.42 3.73
N LEU A 441 19.90 -5.25 3.50
CA LEU A 441 19.53 -5.70 2.16
C LEU A 441 18.98 -4.54 1.30
N LEU A 442 18.19 -3.64 1.90
CA LEU A 442 17.75 -2.42 1.23
C LEU A 442 18.94 -1.55 0.83
N GLY A 443 19.91 -1.35 1.72
CA GLY A 443 21.15 -0.63 1.41
C GLY A 443 21.87 -1.24 0.20
N LYS A 444 22.10 -2.56 0.22
CA LYS A 444 22.70 -3.28 -0.92
C LYS A 444 21.91 -3.11 -2.21
N PHE A 445 20.58 -3.09 -2.14
CA PHE A 445 19.73 -2.84 -3.30
C PHE A 445 19.90 -1.42 -3.86
N LEU A 446 19.85 -0.40 -3.00
CA LEU A 446 20.02 1.00 -3.41
C LEU A 446 21.42 1.28 -3.96
N ASP A 447 22.42 0.49 -3.56
CA ASP A 447 23.78 0.58 -4.06
C ASP A 447 23.92 0.16 -5.54
N LEU A 448 22.97 -0.61 -6.08
CA LEU A 448 22.94 -1.00 -7.50
C LEU A 448 22.77 0.17 -8.47
N GLY A 449 22.38 1.35 -7.98
CA GLY A 449 22.36 2.60 -8.73
C GLY A 449 21.03 3.37 -8.70
N PRO A 450 20.93 4.48 -9.46
CA PRO A 450 19.76 5.37 -9.41
C PRO A 450 18.43 4.71 -9.75
N TRP A 451 18.43 3.71 -10.65
CA TRP A 451 17.22 2.97 -11.01
C TRP A 451 16.62 2.23 -9.80
N ALA A 452 17.47 1.66 -8.93
CA ALA A 452 17.06 0.92 -7.74
C ALA A 452 16.50 1.88 -6.68
N VAL A 453 17.12 3.05 -6.52
CA VAL A 453 16.61 4.12 -5.66
C VAL A 453 15.23 4.58 -6.12
N ASN A 454 15.07 4.87 -7.42
CA ASN A 454 13.77 5.23 -8.00
C ASN A 454 12.72 4.14 -7.75
N LEU A 455 13.07 2.87 -7.95
CA LEU A 455 12.16 1.76 -7.71
C LEU A 455 11.71 1.66 -6.24
N ALA A 456 12.65 1.77 -5.30
CA ALA A 456 12.35 1.74 -3.87
C ALA A 456 11.45 2.93 -3.44
N LEU A 457 11.70 4.12 -3.99
CA LEU A 457 10.85 5.29 -3.78
C LEU A 457 9.44 5.10 -4.35
N SER A 458 9.32 4.51 -5.55
CA SER A 458 8.02 4.20 -6.17
C SER A 458 7.21 3.15 -5.40
N VAL A 459 7.85 2.19 -4.73
CA VAL A 459 7.16 1.25 -3.80
C VAL A 459 6.60 1.99 -2.58
N GLY A 460 7.20 3.12 -2.22
CA GLY A 460 6.81 3.95 -1.08
C GLY A 460 7.68 3.75 0.16
N ILE A 461 8.98 3.47 0.00
CA ILE A 461 9.91 3.28 1.12
C ILE A 461 10.15 4.55 1.95
N PHE A 462 10.03 5.72 1.31
CA PHE A 462 10.39 7.02 1.85
C PHE A 462 9.82 7.33 3.25
N PRO A 463 8.49 7.29 3.50
CA PRO A 463 7.94 7.62 4.82
C PRO A 463 8.42 6.68 5.93
N TYR A 464 8.79 5.43 5.60
CA TYR A 464 9.29 4.47 6.58
C TYR A 464 10.71 4.81 7.01
N VAL A 465 11.60 5.07 6.06
CA VAL A 465 12.99 5.44 6.34
C VAL A 465 13.07 6.81 7.03
N LEU A 466 12.20 7.75 6.67
CA LEU A 466 12.07 9.05 7.36
C LEU A 466 11.67 8.87 8.83
N LYS A 467 10.67 8.04 9.11
CA LYS A 467 10.25 7.76 10.48
C LYS A 467 11.34 7.06 11.30
N LEU A 468 12.17 6.23 10.67
CA LEU A 468 13.28 5.54 11.35
C LEU A 468 14.37 6.49 11.85
N LEU A 469 14.49 7.71 11.32
CA LEU A 469 15.40 8.73 11.86
C LEU A 469 15.04 9.18 13.29
N GLN A 470 13.83 8.91 13.75
CA GLN A 470 13.41 9.16 15.13
C GLN A 470 13.82 8.03 16.09
N SER A 471 14.40 6.94 15.58
CA SER A 471 14.86 5.82 16.41
C SER A 471 16.14 6.17 17.16
N SER A 472 16.21 5.78 18.43
CA SER A 472 17.42 5.90 19.27
C SER A 472 18.38 4.72 19.13
N ALA A 473 18.08 3.72 18.29
CA ALA A 473 18.91 2.52 18.14
C ALA A 473 20.20 2.84 17.36
N ASN A 474 21.35 2.74 18.04
CA ASN A 474 22.65 3.09 17.49
C ASN A 474 23.07 2.19 16.32
N ASP A 475 22.70 0.91 16.33
CA ASP A 475 23.05 -0.07 15.29
C ASP A 475 22.43 0.28 13.92
N LEU A 476 21.38 1.11 13.90
CA LEU A 476 20.73 1.56 12.66
C LEU A 476 21.46 2.75 12.00
N ARG A 477 22.33 3.46 12.75
CA ARG A 477 22.97 4.69 12.28
C ARG A 477 23.76 4.52 10.97
N PRO A 478 24.68 3.53 10.86
CA PRO A 478 25.46 3.34 9.64
C PRO A 478 24.57 3.07 8.42
N LEU A 479 23.53 2.24 8.58
CA LEU A 479 22.61 1.84 7.52
C LEU A 479 21.72 2.99 7.07
N LEU A 480 21.14 3.73 8.02
CA LEU A 480 20.25 4.85 7.71
C LEU A 480 20.99 5.99 7.01
N VAL A 481 22.22 6.29 7.43
CA VAL A 481 23.05 7.29 6.74
C VAL A 481 23.36 6.87 5.31
N PHE A 482 23.73 5.60 5.12
CA PHE A 482 23.99 5.06 3.79
C PHE A 482 22.76 5.17 2.88
N ILE A 483 21.59 4.74 3.37
CA ILE A 483 20.32 4.81 2.63
C ILE A 483 19.98 6.26 2.27
N TRP A 484 20.09 7.20 3.20
CA TRP A 484 19.78 8.61 2.94
C TRP A 484 20.76 9.27 1.99
N ALA A 485 22.05 8.91 2.05
CA ALA A 485 23.04 9.36 1.07
C ALA A 485 22.66 8.88 -0.34
N LYS A 486 22.22 7.63 -0.49
CA LYS A 486 21.74 7.11 -1.79
C LYS A 486 20.47 7.81 -2.27
N ILE A 487 19.50 8.06 -1.39
CA ILE A 487 18.26 8.77 -1.74
C ILE A 487 18.56 10.20 -2.20
N LEU A 488 19.33 10.98 -1.44
CA LEU A 488 19.62 12.38 -1.74
C LEU A 488 20.59 12.56 -2.92
N ALA A 489 21.38 11.54 -3.25
CA ALA A 489 22.15 11.52 -4.48
C ALA A 489 21.27 11.49 -5.74
N VAL A 490 20.06 10.92 -5.64
CA VAL A 490 19.09 10.82 -6.75
C VAL A 490 18.05 11.93 -6.71
N ASP A 491 17.41 12.15 -5.56
CA ASP A 491 16.35 13.15 -5.39
C ASP A 491 16.64 14.10 -4.22
N LYS A 492 17.20 15.27 -4.57
CA LYS A 492 17.54 16.35 -3.63
C LYS A 492 16.30 17.04 -3.03
N THR A 493 15.12 16.90 -3.64
CA THR A 493 13.90 17.56 -3.14
C THR A 493 13.49 17.05 -1.74
N CYS A 494 14.00 15.89 -1.33
CA CYS A 494 13.79 15.31 -0.01
C CYS A 494 14.33 16.16 1.15
N GLN A 495 15.17 17.17 0.89
CA GLN A 495 15.66 18.10 1.90
C GLN A 495 14.53 18.80 2.67
N ALA A 496 13.43 19.14 2.01
CA ALA A 496 12.29 19.81 2.66
C ALA A 496 11.64 18.92 3.73
N ASP A 497 11.49 17.62 3.45
CA ASP A 497 10.92 16.65 4.37
C ASP A 497 11.85 16.38 5.56
N LEU A 498 13.16 16.28 5.32
CA LEU A 498 14.18 16.09 6.35
C LEU A 498 14.26 17.28 7.32
N VAL A 499 14.09 18.50 6.83
CA VAL A 499 14.10 19.69 7.70
C VAL A 499 12.81 19.78 8.50
N ARG A 500 11.66 19.63 7.85
CA ARG A 500 10.34 19.70 8.48
C ARG A 500 10.19 18.70 9.63
N ASP A 501 10.65 17.47 9.44
CA ASP A 501 10.49 16.39 10.44
C ASP A 501 11.70 16.30 11.40
N GLY A 502 12.63 17.26 11.34
CA GLY A 502 13.78 17.34 12.25
C GLY A 502 14.90 16.32 11.98
N GLY A 503 14.89 15.64 10.83
CA GLY A 503 15.87 14.63 10.44
C GLY A 503 17.31 15.14 10.30
N HIS A 504 17.52 16.44 10.05
CA HIS A 504 18.86 17.05 10.02
C HIS A 504 19.64 16.83 11.34
N LYS A 505 18.95 16.82 12.49
CA LYS A 505 19.56 16.59 13.82
C LYS A 505 20.20 15.21 13.94
N TYR A 506 19.62 14.22 13.26
CA TYR A 506 20.15 12.85 13.22
C TYR A 506 21.50 12.78 12.52
N PHE A 507 21.67 13.50 11.41
CA PHE A 507 22.94 13.52 10.68
C PHE A 507 24.00 14.38 11.37
N LEU A 508 23.59 15.45 12.06
CA LEU A 508 24.49 16.25 12.91
C LEU A 508 25.10 15.39 14.03
N SER A 509 24.28 14.62 14.74
CA SER A 509 24.77 13.77 15.84
C SER A 509 25.72 12.68 15.34
N ILE A 510 25.46 12.12 14.16
CA ILE A 510 26.36 11.14 13.54
C ILE A 510 27.67 11.77 13.10
N LEU A 511 27.61 12.97 12.52
CA LEU A 511 28.83 13.66 12.11
C LEU A 511 29.69 13.94 13.34
N GLN A 512 29.11 14.45 14.43
CA GLN A 512 29.81 14.78 15.67
C GLN A 512 30.43 13.56 16.39
N ASP A 513 29.89 12.37 16.20
CA ASP A 513 30.32 11.15 16.89
C ASP A 513 31.58 10.55 16.23
N THR A 514 32.75 10.77 16.83
CA THR A 514 34.04 10.28 16.34
C THR A 514 34.22 8.77 16.47
N THR A 515 33.34 8.07 17.19
CA THR A 515 33.34 6.59 17.24
C THR A 515 32.83 5.97 15.95
N ILE A 516 32.08 6.74 15.14
CA ILE A 516 31.58 6.31 13.84
C ILE A 516 32.71 6.41 12.79
N PRO A 517 32.93 5.36 11.97
CA PRO A 517 33.94 5.38 10.93
C PRO A 517 33.84 6.59 10.00
N SER A 518 34.99 7.12 9.56
CA SER A 518 35.05 8.33 8.71
C SER A 518 34.25 8.18 7.42
N GLU A 519 34.05 6.97 6.91
CA GLU A 519 33.21 6.69 5.73
C GLU A 519 31.74 7.07 5.96
N HIS A 520 31.15 6.66 7.08
CA HIS A 520 29.77 7.02 7.42
C HIS A 520 29.65 8.50 7.82
N ARG A 521 30.66 9.07 8.50
CA ARG A 521 30.71 10.52 8.75
C ARG A 521 30.79 11.32 7.44
N THR A 522 31.50 10.83 6.44
CA THR A 522 31.56 11.44 5.10
C THR A 522 30.17 11.46 4.45
N MET A 523 29.44 10.35 4.53
CA MET A 523 28.06 10.28 4.05
C MET A 523 27.12 11.21 4.82
N ALA A 524 27.29 11.36 6.13
CA ALA A 524 26.53 12.33 6.93
C ALA A 524 26.83 13.77 6.50
N ALA A 525 28.10 14.11 6.28
CA ALA A 525 28.51 15.41 5.75
C ALA A 525 27.92 15.67 4.35
N PHE A 526 27.90 14.66 3.47
CA PHE A 526 27.21 14.73 2.17
C PHE A 526 25.71 15.01 2.32
N VAL A 527 25.01 14.27 3.19
CA VAL A 527 23.57 14.45 3.44
C VAL A 527 23.30 15.87 3.96
N LEU A 528 24.08 16.37 4.90
CA LEU A 528 23.98 17.73 5.42
C LEU A 528 24.26 18.77 4.33
N ALA A 529 25.29 18.56 3.50
CA ALA A 529 25.60 19.41 2.36
C ALA A 529 24.47 19.43 1.30
N CYS A 530 23.69 18.35 1.18
CA CYS A 530 22.47 18.34 0.37
C CYS A 530 21.34 19.11 1.05
N ILE A 531 21.12 18.93 2.35
CA ILE A 531 20.05 19.61 3.10
C ILE A 531 20.17 21.14 3.03
N VAL A 532 21.39 21.68 3.09
CA VAL A 532 21.65 23.14 3.09
C VAL A 532 21.76 23.74 1.69
N HIS A 533 21.79 22.92 0.63
CA HIS A 533 22.07 23.39 -0.71
C HIS A 533 20.88 24.18 -1.30
N ASN A 534 21.07 25.50 -1.50
CA ASN A 534 20.06 26.39 -2.07
C ASN A 534 18.71 26.30 -1.34
N TYR A 535 18.73 26.13 -0.01
CA TYR A 535 17.52 25.97 0.80
C TYR A 535 17.65 26.65 2.16
N LEU A 536 17.04 27.84 2.26
CA LEU A 536 17.17 28.73 3.43
C LEU A 536 16.74 28.06 4.74
N ALA A 537 15.59 27.39 4.76
CA ALA A 537 15.13 26.71 5.98
C ALA A 537 16.09 25.58 6.43
N GLY A 538 16.77 24.93 5.49
CA GLY A 538 17.82 23.96 5.79
C GLY A 538 19.09 24.60 6.34
N GLN A 539 19.51 25.74 5.77
CA GLN A 539 20.64 26.53 6.25
C GLN A 539 20.40 27.04 7.69
N GLU A 540 19.23 27.62 7.96
CA GLU A 540 18.83 28.09 9.29
C GLU A 540 18.81 26.95 10.32
N ALA A 541 18.19 25.82 9.97
CA ALA A 541 18.13 24.65 10.84
C ALA A 541 19.51 24.07 11.15
N ALA A 542 20.40 24.02 10.15
CA ALA A 542 21.77 23.54 10.33
C ALA A 542 22.64 24.50 11.16
N LEU A 543 22.47 25.82 10.99
CA LEU A 543 23.15 26.83 11.81
C LEU A 543 22.76 26.71 13.29
N GLN A 544 21.46 26.57 13.57
CA GLN A 544 20.97 26.34 14.93
C GLN A 544 21.50 25.03 15.54
N GLY A 545 21.76 24.03 14.69
CA GLY A 545 22.35 22.75 15.07
C GLY A 545 23.88 22.73 15.21
N SER A 546 24.53 23.89 15.23
CA SER A 546 25.99 24.03 15.39
C SER A 546 26.82 23.33 14.30
N LEU A 547 26.28 23.19 13.08
CA LEU A 547 26.96 22.54 11.95
C LEU A 547 28.37 23.10 11.71
N VAL A 548 28.54 24.43 11.84
CA VAL A 548 29.84 25.09 11.63
C VAL A 548 30.90 24.58 12.59
N SER A 549 30.61 24.51 13.89
CA SER A 549 31.57 24.01 14.89
C SER A 549 31.94 22.56 14.61
N ILE A 550 30.93 21.72 14.38
CA ILE A 550 31.09 20.28 14.12
C ILE A 550 31.98 20.04 12.89
N CYS A 551 31.77 20.80 11.82
CA CYS A 551 32.58 20.68 10.60
C CYS A 551 34.02 21.15 10.80
N LEU A 552 34.25 22.26 11.53
CA LEU A 552 35.59 22.80 11.76
C LEU A 552 36.44 21.89 12.64
N GLU A 553 35.84 21.26 13.65
CA GLU A 553 36.51 20.28 14.52
C GLU A 553 37.04 19.06 13.74
N GLN A 554 36.40 18.70 12.63
CA GLN A 554 36.73 17.51 11.85
C GLN A 554 37.48 17.80 10.55
N LEU A 555 37.81 19.06 10.27
CA LEU A 555 38.45 19.46 9.02
C LEU A 555 39.87 18.88 8.85
N ASN A 556 40.49 18.45 9.96
CA ASN A 556 41.80 17.82 9.99
C ASN A 556 41.75 16.28 10.03
N ASP A 557 40.58 15.65 9.84
CA ASP A 557 40.45 14.19 9.83
C ASP A 557 41.35 13.56 8.75
N PRO A 558 41.99 12.39 9.01
CA PRO A 558 42.87 11.75 8.04
C PRO A 558 42.17 11.37 6.72
N ASN A 559 40.86 11.15 6.73
CA ASN A 559 40.11 10.78 5.53
C ASN A 559 39.94 11.99 4.57
N PRO A 560 40.52 11.95 3.35
CA PRO A 560 40.46 13.07 2.42
C PRO A 560 39.04 13.36 1.91
N MET A 561 38.19 12.33 1.80
CA MET A 561 36.81 12.47 1.32
C MET A 561 35.95 13.19 2.36
N LEU A 562 36.18 12.91 3.65
CA LEU A 562 35.50 13.61 4.73
C LEU A 562 35.86 15.10 4.69
N ARG A 563 37.15 15.44 4.64
CA ARG A 563 37.60 16.84 4.55
C ARG A 563 36.98 17.58 3.36
N GLN A 564 36.91 16.92 2.20
CA GLN A 564 36.29 17.48 1.01
C GLN A 564 34.80 17.79 1.23
N TRP A 565 34.01 16.84 1.75
CA TRP A 565 32.58 17.05 1.97
C TRP A 565 32.29 18.04 3.10
N LEU A 566 33.13 18.12 4.13
CA LEU A 566 33.04 19.14 5.16
C LEU A 566 33.21 20.55 4.58
N ALA A 567 34.22 20.74 3.72
CA ALA A 567 34.45 22.02 3.04
C ALA A 567 33.29 22.38 2.09
N ILE A 568 32.77 21.41 1.33
CA ILE A 568 31.58 21.62 0.47
C ILE A 568 30.35 21.97 1.31
N CYS A 569 30.15 21.28 2.44
CA CYS A 569 29.02 21.53 3.35
C CYS A 569 29.06 22.95 3.89
N LEU A 570 30.22 23.39 4.40
CA LEU A 570 30.45 24.76 4.86
C LEU A 570 30.23 25.78 3.75
N GLY A 571 30.77 25.53 2.55
CA GLY A 571 30.61 26.43 1.41
C GLY A 571 29.18 26.54 0.87
N ARG A 572 28.33 25.52 1.07
CA ARG A 572 26.90 25.58 0.69
C ARG A 572 26.02 26.21 1.75
N LEU A 573 26.52 26.32 2.98
CA LEU A 573 25.80 26.92 4.08
C LEU A 573 25.69 28.44 3.94
N TRP A 574 26.66 29.08 3.27
CA TRP A 574 26.86 30.53 3.22
C TRP A 574 26.63 31.12 1.82
#